data_AF-A0A5H2YHW0-F1
#
_entry.id   AF-A0A5H2YHW0-F1
#
_cell.length_a   1.000
_cell.length_b   1.000
_cell.length_c   1.000
_cell.angle_alpha   90.00
_cell.angle_beta   90.00
_cell.angle_gamma   90.00
#
_symmetry.space_group_name_H-M   'P 1'
#
loop_
_entity.id
_entity.type
_entity.pdbx_description
1 polymer ?
#
loop_
_entity_poly.entity_id
_entity_poly.type
_entity_poly.pdbx_seq_one_letter_code
_entity_poly.pdbx_strand_id
1 'polypeptide(L)'
;MIEATHHAKAVCKPSLGATALEAWRAWRALGWQGLPCYGNALGIGEFTWMSGDQLHKVLNVFLTRLATQSEVDEVWDCMLTGALRVYTRRNGVGVSHAPVTILHEMTGNPLPSGLSE
;
A
#
# COMPACT_ATOMS: atom_id res chain seq x y z
N MET A 1 43.52 16.15 -13.52
CA MET A 1 42.23 16.85 -13.71
C MET A 1 41.83 16.58 -15.14
N ILE A 2 40.79 15.80 -15.43
CA ILE A 2 39.38 16.10 -15.17
C ILE A 2 38.63 14.80 -14.81
N GLU A 3 37.79 14.86 -13.77
CA GLU A 3 36.90 13.80 -13.32
C GLU A 3 35.86 13.45 -14.40
N ALA A 4 35.70 12.16 -14.68
CA ALA A 4 34.58 11.66 -15.45
C ALA A 4 33.37 11.52 -14.50
N THR A 5 32.56 12.57 -14.42
CA THR A 5 31.30 12.56 -13.70
C THR A 5 30.32 11.61 -14.39
N HIS A 6 30.25 10.36 -13.93
CA HIS A 6 29.14 9.47 -14.24
C HIS A 6 27.85 10.11 -13.69
N HIS A 7 27.16 10.88 -14.53
CA HIS A 7 25.77 11.23 -14.30
C HIS A 7 24.98 9.93 -14.41
N ALA A 8 24.75 9.28 -13.28
CA ALA A 8 23.70 8.27 -13.17
C ALA A 8 22.40 8.96 -13.59
N LYS A 9 21.93 8.59 -14.78
CA LYS A 9 20.69 9.08 -15.38
C LYS A 9 19.59 8.84 -14.35
N ALA A 10 19.06 9.92 -13.77
CA ALA A 10 17.93 9.86 -12.87
C ALA A 10 16.82 9.11 -13.60
N VAL A 11 16.51 7.90 -13.13
CA VAL A 11 15.35 7.16 -13.59
C VAL A 11 14.16 7.95 -13.07
N CYS A 12 13.62 8.84 -13.91
CA CYS A 12 12.31 9.42 -13.66
C CYS A 12 11.33 8.25 -13.60
N LYS A 13 11.01 7.78 -12.40
CA LYS A 13 9.87 6.90 -12.16
C LYS A 13 8.62 7.72 -12.45
N PRO A 14 7.86 7.45 -13.53
CA PRO A 14 6.64 8.16 -13.83
C PRO A 14 5.57 7.83 -12.77
N SER A 15 4.75 8.82 -12.45
CA SER A 15 3.92 8.89 -11.25
C SER A 15 2.75 7.90 -11.26
N LEU A 16 2.50 7.31 -10.10
CA LEU A 16 1.36 6.43 -9.83
C LEU A 16 0.02 7.21 -9.73
N GLY A 17 -0.10 8.33 -10.46
CA GLY A 17 -0.69 9.57 -9.93
C GLY A 17 0.38 10.24 -9.06
N ALA A 18 0.45 11.56 -8.95
CA ALA A 18 1.56 12.31 -8.35
C ALA A 18 2.04 11.83 -6.94
N THR A 19 1.31 10.95 -6.25
CA THR A 19 1.71 10.27 -5.00
C THR A 19 1.18 8.81 -4.93
N ALA A 20 1.79 7.95 -4.10
CA ALA A 20 1.28 6.59 -3.84
C ALA A 20 -0.19 6.57 -3.37
N LEU A 21 -0.61 7.64 -2.70
CA LEU A 21 -1.98 7.87 -2.25
C LEU A 21 -2.97 8.02 -3.42
N GLU A 22 -2.54 8.62 -4.53
CA GLU A 22 -3.39 8.76 -5.73
C GLU A 22 -3.61 7.42 -6.43
N ALA A 23 -2.56 6.61 -6.59
CA ALA A 23 -2.71 5.23 -7.06
C ALA A 23 -3.62 4.43 -6.13
N TRP A 24 -3.44 4.58 -4.82
CA TRP A 24 -4.29 3.90 -3.84
C TRP A 24 -5.75 4.28 -4.01
N ARG A 25 -6.06 5.58 -4.14
CA ARG A 25 -7.43 6.08 -4.34
C ARG A 25 -8.02 5.60 -5.65
N ALA A 26 -7.28 5.68 -6.75
CA ALA A 26 -7.71 5.22 -8.06
C ALA A 26 -7.98 3.71 -8.05
N TRP A 27 -7.06 2.94 -7.48
CA TRP A 27 -7.21 1.50 -7.32
C TRP A 27 -8.36 1.11 -6.39
N ARG A 28 -8.61 1.87 -5.31
CA ARG A 28 -9.76 1.69 -4.42
C ARG A 28 -11.10 2.04 -5.07
N ALA A 29 -11.11 2.90 -6.08
CA ALA A 29 -12.30 3.22 -6.86
C ALA A 29 -12.72 2.07 -7.79
N LEU A 30 -11.84 1.10 -8.07
CA LEU A 30 -12.17 -0.10 -8.83
C LEU A 30 -13.16 -0.97 -8.03
N GLY A 31 -14.25 -1.40 -8.67
CA GLY A 31 -15.51 -1.89 -8.09
C GLY A 31 -15.49 -3.17 -7.24
N TRP A 32 -14.39 -3.47 -6.53
CA TRP A 32 -14.30 -4.53 -5.51
C TRP A 32 -14.69 -4.04 -4.11
N GLN A 33 -15.49 -2.96 -4.06
CA GLN A 33 -15.85 -2.25 -2.84
C GLN A 33 -16.91 -3.00 -2.04
N GLY A 34 -16.75 -3.03 -0.71
CA GLY A 34 -17.73 -3.60 0.23
C GLY A 34 -17.13 -4.35 1.39
N LEU A 35 -15.85 -4.76 1.28
CA LEU A 35 -15.13 -5.44 2.35
C LEU A 35 -13.96 -4.59 2.91
N PRO A 36 -13.66 -4.71 4.22
CA PRO A 36 -12.46 -4.15 4.82
C PRO A 36 -11.19 -4.57 4.08
N CYS A 37 -10.33 -3.59 3.79
CA CYS A 37 -9.10 -3.77 3.02
C CYS A 37 -7.88 -3.70 3.95
N TYR A 38 -6.97 -4.65 3.79
CA TYR A 38 -5.78 -4.82 4.61
C TYR A 38 -4.53 -4.85 3.76
N GLY A 39 -3.44 -4.34 4.32
CA GLY A 39 -2.12 -4.28 3.71
C GLY A 39 -1.10 -4.89 4.66
N ASN A 40 -0.45 -5.97 4.25
CA ASN A 40 0.71 -6.48 4.98
C ASN A 40 1.97 -5.91 4.32
N ALA A 41 2.71 -5.06 5.02
CA ALA A 41 3.94 -4.44 4.55
C ALA A 41 5.15 -5.23 5.05
N LEU A 42 6.09 -5.54 4.14
CA LEU A 42 7.21 -6.42 4.43
C LEU A 42 8.06 -5.86 5.58
N GLY A 43 8.20 -6.62 6.67
CA GLY A 43 9.02 -6.23 7.82
C GLY A 43 8.37 -5.24 8.79
N ILE A 44 7.20 -4.69 8.45
CA ILE A 44 6.54 -3.63 9.25
C ILE A 44 5.25 -4.15 9.90
N GLY A 45 4.57 -5.08 9.21
CA GLY A 45 3.37 -5.75 9.68
C GLY A 45 2.12 -5.33 8.93
N GLU A 46 0.98 -5.53 9.58
CA GLU A 46 -0.34 -5.43 8.95
C GLU A 46 -1.04 -4.11 9.28
N PHE A 47 -1.73 -3.57 8.28
CA PHE A 47 -2.46 -2.31 8.33
C PHE A 47 -3.85 -2.48 7.72
N THR A 48 -4.76 -1.60 8.11
CA THR A 48 -6.10 -1.48 7.54
C THR A 48 -6.39 -0.03 7.21
N TRP A 49 -7.10 0.20 6.10
CA TRP A 49 -7.56 1.54 5.73
C TRP A 49 -8.96 1.77 6.30
N MET A 50 -9.07 2.73 7.21
CA MET A 50 -10.32 3.18 7.82
C MET A 50 -10.96 4.29 6.97
N SER A 51 -12.14 4.76 7.38
CA SER A 51 -12.84 5.87 6.72
C SER A 51 -11.95 7.10 6.58
N GLY A 52 -12.01 7.76 5.42
CA GLY A 52 -11.21 8.95 5.13
C GLY A 52 -9.73 8.66 4.87
N ASP A 53 -9.41 7.47 4.34
CA ASP A 53 -8.05 7.00 4.04
C ASP A 53 -7.12 6.92 5.25
N GLN A 54 -7.66 6.87 6.47
CA GLN A 54 -6.85 6.78 7.69
C GLN A 54 -6.23 5.40 7.81
N LEU A 55 -4.89 5.34 7.81
CA LEU A 55 -4.16 4.10 7.96
C LEU A 55 -4.05 3.73 9.44
N HIS A 56 -4.49 2.52 9.77
CA HIS A 56 -4.40 1.97 11.10
C HIS A 56 -3.49 0.75 11.11
N LYS A 57 -2.56 0.68 12.07
CA LYS A 57 -1.77 -0.52 12.31
C LYS A 57 -2.61 -1.54 13.05
N VAL A 58 -2.63 -2.78 12.53
CA VAL A 58 -3.25 -3.92 13.19
C VAL A 58 -2.29 -4.44 14.25
N LEU A 59 -2.68 -4.30 15.52
CA LEU A 59 -1.89 -4.79 16.65
C LEU A 59 -2.23 -6.25 16.94
N ASN A 60 -3.50 -6.59 16.83
CA ASN A 60 -4.03 -7.95 16.88
C ASN A 60 -5.40 -7.97 16.21
N VAL A 61 -6.06 -9.13 16.24
CA VAL A 61 -7.35 -9.29 15.57
C VAL A 61 -8.43 -8.34 16.06
N PHE A 62 -8.42 -7.92 17.32
CA PHE A 62 -9.46 -7.09 17.93
C PHE A 62 -9.07 -5.62 18.02
N LEU A 63 -7.81 -5.28 17.74
CA LEU A 63 -7.26 -3.97 18.07
C LEU A 63 -6.44 -3.41 16.93
N THR A 64 -6.77 -2.17 16.58
CA THR A 64 -5.93 -1.32 15.76
C THR A 64 -5.60 -0.04 16.49
N ARG A 65 -4.56 0.63 16.03
CA ARG A 65 -4.26 2.02 16.39
C ARG A 65 -4.01 2.83 15.12
N LEU A 66 -4.15 4.14 15.22
CA LEU A 66 -3.69 5.03 14.16
C LEU A 66 -2.20 4.78 13.89
N ALA A 67 -1.82 4.68 12.61
CA ALA A 67 -0.44 4.56 12.20
C ALA A 67 0.32 5.86 12.52
N THR A 68 1.60 5.75 12.89
CA THR A 68 2.47 6.94 12.99
C THR A 68 2.80 7.45 11.59
N GLN A 69 3.24 8.71 11.45
CA GLN A 69 3.62 9.24 10.14
C GLN A 69 4.72 8.40 9.47
N SER A 70 5.73 7.95 10.23
CA SER A 70 6.78 7.06 9.71
C SER A 70 6.21 5.75 9.15
N GLU A 71 5.26 5.13 9.84
CA GLU A 71 4.62 3.89 9.36
C GLU A 71 3.77 4.12 8.11
N VAL A 72 3.10 5.28 8.04
CA VAL A 72 2.36 5.69 6.84
C VAL A 72 3.31 5.82 5.65
N ASP A 73 4.43 6.52 5.83
CA ASP A 73 5.44 6.73 4.78
C ASP A 73 6.02 5.39 4.30
N GLU A 74 6.36 4.50 5.23
CA GLU A 74 6.90 3.17 4.89
C GLU A 74 5.89 2.28 4.16
N VAL A 75 4.60 2.33 4.52
CA VAL A 75 3.56 1.57 3.81
C VAL A 75 3.39 2.08 2.39
N TRP A 76 3.48 3.40 2.18
CA TRP A 76 3.49 3.98 0.85
C TRP A 76 4.73 3.56 0.06
N ASP A 77 5.91 3.55 0.66
CA ASP A 77 7.12 3.04 0.03
C ASP A 77 7.01 1.55 -0.35
N CYS A 78 6.40 0.74 0.51
CA CYS A 78 6.11 -0.68 0.21
C CYS A 78 5.17 -0.82 -0.99
N MET A 79 4.17 0.05 -1.12
CA MET A 79 3.29 0.09 -2.29
C MET A 79 4.05 0.46 -3.57
N LEU A 80 4.96 1.44 -3.50
CA LEU A 80 5.79 1.89 -4.62
C LEU A 80 6.84 0.85 -5.05
N THR A 81 7.21 -0.06 -4.16
CA THR A 81 8.25 -1.08 -4.39
C THR A 81 7.68 -2.48 -4.59
N GLY A 82 6.36 -2.66 -4.46
CA GLY A 82 5.72 -3.98 -4.54
C GLY A 82 6.00 -4.89 -3.35
N ALA A 83 6.42 -4.30 -2.23
CA ALA A 83 6.65 -4.97 -0.95
C ALA A 83 5.41 -4.90 -0.03
N LEU A 84 4.23 -4.59 -0.59
CA LEU A 84 2.96 -4.53 0.12
C LEU A 84 2.02 -5.61 -0.44
N ARG A 85 1.50 -6.51 0.40
CA ARG A 85 0.44 -7.44 0.01
C ARG A 85 -0.90 -6.82 0.38
N VAL A 86 -1.81 -6.67 -0.59
CA VAL A 86 -3.13 -6.08 -0.35
C VAL A 86 -4.23 -7.12 -0.55
N TYR A 87 -5.18 -7.17 0.39
CA TYR A 87 -6.25 -8.16 0.37
C TYR A 87 -7.47 -7.70 1.18
N THR A 88 -8.61 -8.37 0.98
CA THR A 88 -9.84 -8.10 1.74
C THR A 88 -10.11 -9.17 2.78
N ARG A 89 -10.85 -8.82 3.84
CA ARG A 89 -11.43 -9.78 4.79
C ARG A 89 -12.95 -9.58 4.88
N ARG A 90 -13.68 -10.67 5.16
CA ARG A 90 -15.15 -10.66 5.22
C ARG A 90 -15.68 -9.82 6.38
N ASN A 91 -14.95 -9.81 7.48
CA ASN A 91 -15.30 -9.11 8.69
C ASN A 91 -14.22 -8.08 8.99
N GLY A 92 -14.60 -6.96 9.62
CA GLY A 92 -13.66 -5.93 10.05
C GLY A 92 -12.74 -6.41 11.16
N VAL A 93 -12.01 -5.48 11.75
CA VAL A 93 -11.19 -5.73 12.94
C VAL A 93 -12.05 -6.48 13.97
N GLY A 94 -11.69 -7.73 14.25
CA GLY A 94 -12.31 -8.58 15.26
C GLY A 94 -12.74 -9.97 14.81
N VAL A 95 -12.68 -10.33 13.52
CA VAL A 95 -13.16 -11.65 13.06
C VAL A 95 -12.49 -12.15 11.76
N SER A 96 -12.23 -13.46 11.69
CA SER A 96 -11.57 -14.25 10.61
C SER A 96 -10.23 -13.71 10.07
N HIS A 97 -9.17 -14.50 10.26
CA HIS A 97 -7.80 -14.16 9.86
C HIS A 97 -7.52 -14.29 8.37
N ALA A 98 -8.27 -15.15 7.67
CA ALA A 98 -7.96 -15.53 6.31
C ALA A 98 -8.36 -14.42 5.32
N PRO A 99 -7.46 -14.01 4.41
CA PRO A 99 -7.84 -13.21 3.26
C PRO A 99 -8.99 -13.89 2.50
N VAL A 100 -10.00 -13.10 2.15
CA VAL A 100 -11.11 -13.56 1.31
C VAL A 100 -10.74 -13.41 -0.16
N THR A 101 -10.10 -12.29 -0.50
CA THR A 101 -9.61 -12.00 -1.84
C THR A 101 -8.25 -11.36 -1.73
N ILE A 102 -7.26 -11.93 -2.42
CA ILE A 102 -6.00 -11.23 -2.64
C ILE A 102 -6.18 -10.26 -3.79
N LEU A 103 -5.91 -8.99 -3.55
CA LEU A 103 -6.04 -7.93 -4.53
C LEU A 103 -4.68 -7.58 -5.16
N HIS A 104 -3.59 -7.72 -4.39
CA HIS A 104 -2.22 -7.61 -4.88
C HIS A 104 -1.28 -8.47 -4.03
N GLU A 105 -0.45 -9.27 -4.68
CA GLU A 105 0.60 -10.06 -4.02
C GLU A 105 1.89 -9.24 -3.86
N MET A 106 2.75 -9.61 -2.91
CA MET A 106 4.11 -9.06 -2.80
C MET A 106 4.98 -9.55 -3.96
N THR A 107 4.84 -8.93 -5.12
CA THR A 107 5.55 -9.35 -6.33
C THR A 107 6.88 -8.63 -6.54
N GLY A 108 7.21 -7.63 -5.70
CA GLY A 108 8.34 -6.71 -5.95
C GLY A 108 8.11 -5.78 -7.14
N ASN A 109 6.87 -5.70 -7.63
CA ASN A 109 6.43 -4.76 -8.66
C ASN A 109 5.39 -3.82 -8.03
N PRO A 110 5.42 -2.51 -8.34
CA PRO A 110 4.47 -1.56 -7.79
C PRO A 110 3.02 -1.98 -8.09
N LEU A 111 2.10 -1.57 -7.21
CA LEU A 111 0.67 -1.67 -7.50
C LEU A 111 0.35 -0.91 -8.80
N PRO A 112 -0.35 -1.52 -9.77
CA PRO A 112 -0.79 -0.79 -10.94
C PRO A 112 -1.74 0.33 -10.48
N SER A 113 -1.43 1.58 -10.84
CA SER A 113 -2.21 2.75 -10.42
C SER A 113 -3.67 2.69 -10.87
N GLY A 114 -3.98 1.94 -11.92
CA GLY A 114 -5.29 1.94 -12.57
C GLY A 114 -5.62 3.28 -13.26
N LEU A 115 -4.68 4.23 -13.24
CA LEU A 115 -4.78 5.49 -13.97
C LEU A 115 -4.36 5.22 -15.42
N SER A 116 -5.14 5.74 -16.38
CA SER A 116 -4.73 5.79 -17.78
C SER A 116 -3.61 6.81 -17.92
N GLU A 117 -2.60 6.48 -18.74
CA GLU A 117 -1.52 7.41 -19.12
C GLU A 117 -2.04 8.68 -19.79
#